data_AF-A0A973RJJ1-F1
#
_entry.id   AF-A0A973RJJ1-F1
#
_cell.length_a   1.000
_cell.length_b   1.000
_cell.length_c   1.000
_cell.angle_alpha   90.00
_cell.angle_beta   90.00
_cell.angle_gamma   90.00
#
_symmetry.space_group_name_H-M   'P 1'
#
loop_
_entity.id
_entity.type
_entity.pdbx_description
1 polymer ?
#
loop_
_entity_poly.entity_id
_entity_poly.type
_entity_poly.pdbx_seq_one_letter_code
_entity_poly.pdbx_strand_id
1 'polypeptide(L)' 'MITFHQLVDPLGGSLAFAALLAALPLILLFVMLGVFRTKAWKAAVASLILSIVLAATVWKMPLDQTLSATAE' A
#
# COMPACT_ATOMS: atom_id res chain seq x y z
N MET A 1 -2.68 -9.44 -32.94
CA MET A 1 -3.30 -8.98 -31.67
C MET A 1 -2.20 -8.33 -30.86
N ILE A 2 -2.36 -7.07 -30.44
CA ILE A 2 -1.39 -6.42 -29.56
C ILE A 2 -1.70 -6.94 -28.15
N THR A 3 -0.98 -7.99 -27.75
CA THR A 3 -1.06 -8.54 -26.40
C THR A 3 -0.64 -7.47 -25.40
N PHE A 4 -1.53 -7.13 -24.47
CA PHE A 4 -1.23 -6.25 -23.36
C PHE A 4 -0.06 -6.84 -22.55
N HIS A 5 1.06 -6.14 -22.52
CA HIS A 5 2.21 -6.48 -21.69
C HIS A 5 2.12 -5.61 -20.43
N GLN A 6 1.69 -6.19 -19.31
CA GLN A 6 1.66 -5.50 -18.03
C GLN A 6 3.11 -5.27 -17.60
N LEU A 7 3.65 -4.08 -17.89
CA LEU A 7 4.94 -3.62 -17.40
C LEU A 7 4.88 -3.57 -15.87
N VAL A 8 5.25 -4.68 -15.23
CA VAL A 8 5.29 -4.79 -13.77
C VAL A 8 6.64 -4.33 -13.26
N ASP A 9 6.90 -3.04 -13.38
CA ASP A 9 8.07 -2.46 -12.72
C ASP A 9 7.64 -1.42 -11.69
N PRO A 10 7.55 -1.89 -10.44
CA PRO A 10 8.00 -1.04 -9.34
C PRO A 10 9.12 -1.68 -8.51
N LEU A 11 9.40 -2.98 -8.64
CA LEU A 11 10.39 -3.70 -7.83
C LEU A 11 11.08 -4.87 -8.57
N GLY A 12 11.58 -4.65 -9.79
CA GLY A 12 12.53 -5.59 -10.42
C GLY A 12 11.93 -6.88 -10.99
N GLY A 13 10.72 -6.82 -11.55
CA GLY A 13 10.17 -7.89 -12.41
C GLY A 13 9.30 -8.97 -11.74
N SER A 14 9.03 -8.91 -10.43
CA SER A 14 8.13 -9.87 -9.75
C SER A 14 6.83 -9.24 -9.26
N LEU A 15 5.73 -9.55 -9.95
CA LEU A 15 4.36 -9.12 -9.59
C LEU A 15 3.94 -9.60 -8.19
N ALA A 16 4.35 -10.82 -7.81
CA ALA A 16 4.03 -11.38 -6.50
C ALA A 16 4.68 -10.58 -5.37
N PHE A 17 5.91 -10.10 -5.57
CA PHE A 17 6.62 -9.31 -4.56
C PHE A 17 5.97 -7.94 -4.37
N ALA A 18 5.60 -7.28 -5.46
CA ALA A 18 4.87 -6.02 -5.41
C ALA A 18 3.49 -6.17 -4.74
N ALA A 19 2.78 -7.27 -5.03
CA ALA A 19 1.49 -7.56 -4.40
C ALA A 19 1.62 -7.80 -2.89
N LEU A 20 2.66 -8.51 -2.45
CA LEU A 20 2.94 -8.71 -1.02
C LEU A 20 3.24 -7.39 -0.31
N LEU A 21 4.04 -6.51 -0.92
CA LEU A 21 4.30 -5.19 -0.34
C LEU A 21 3.05 -4.30 -0.31
N ALA A 22 2.19 -4.38 -1.32
CA ALA A 22 0.91 -3.67 -1.32
C ALA A 22 -0.07 -4.19 -0.24
N ALA A 23 0.08 -5.46 0.17
CA ALA A 23 -0.74 -6.07 1.22
C ALA A 23 -0.28 -5.72 2.66
N LEU A 24 0.96 -5.24 2.84
CA LEU A 24 1.50 -4.84 4.16
C LEU A 24 0.58 -3.93 5.00
N PRO A 25 0.03 -2.82 4.48
CA PRO A 25 -0.86 -1.96 5.26
C PRO A 25 -2.10 -2.72 5.76
N LEU A 26 -2.70 -3.56 4.92
CA LEU A 26 -3.84 -4.39 5.33
C LEU A 26 -3.45 -5.40 6.41
N ILE A 27 -2.30 -6.07 6.27
CA ILE A 27 -1.79 -6.99 7.29
C ILE A 27 -1.59 -6.25 8.61
N LEU A 28 -1.01 -5.04 8.58
CA LEU A 28 -0.83 -4.22 9.78
C LEU A 28 -2.19 -3.87 10.42
N LEU A 29 -3.19 -3.48 9.63
CA LEU A 29 -4.55 -3.22 10.12
C LEU A 29 -5.12 -4.45 10.83
N PHE A 30 -5.10 -5.61 10.17
CA PHE A 30 -5.63 -6.87 10.73
C PHE A 30 -4.86 -7.32 11.98
N VAL A 31 -3.54 -7.18 12.02
CA VAL A 31 -2.73 -7.50 13.20
C VAL A 31 -3.07 -6.54 14.35
N MET A 32 -3.24 -5.26 14.06
CA MET A 32 -3.54 -4.26 15.09
C MET A 32 -4.97 -4.37 15.65
N LEU A 33 -5.91 -4.85 14.85
CA LEU A 33 -7.29 -5.10 15.27
C LEU A 33 -7.48 -6.50 15.89
N GLY A 34 -6.84 -7.52 15.32
CA GLY A 34 -6.96 -8.91 15.73
C GLY A 34 -6.06 -9.29 16.91
N VAL A 35 -4.76 -8.96 16.83
CA VAL A 35 -3.77 -9.32 17.86
C VAL A 35 -3.74 -8.27 18.96
N PHE A 36 -3.51 -7.01 18.60
CA PHE A 36 -3.35 -5.93 19.59
C PHE A 36 -4.69 -5.37 20.13
N ARG A 37 -5.83 -5.77 19.55
CA ARG A 37 -7.19 -5.32 19.92
C ARG A 37 -7.28 -3.81 20.17
N THR A 38 -6.64 -3.02 19.32
CA THR A 38 -6.64 -1.56 19.45
C THR A 38 -7.97 -0.98 18.97
N LYS A 39 -8.28 0.27 19.36
CA LYS A 39 -9.41 1.00 18.80
C LYS A 39 -9.24 1.10 17.28
N ALA A 40 -10.30 0.79 16.53
CA ALA A 40 -10.28 0.73 15.06
C ALA A 40 -9.67 1.97 14.39
N TRP A 41 -9.93 3.17 14.94
CA TRP A 41 -9.37 4.42 14.40
C TRP A 41 -7.83 4.48 14.49
N LYS A 42 -7.22 3.92 15.54
CA LYS A 42 -5.74 3.88 15.68
C LYS A 42 -5.13 2.92 14.67
N ALA A 43 -5.77 1.77 14.47
CA ALA A 43 -5.35 0.79 13.47
C ALA A 43 -5.40 1.36 12.06
N ALA A 44 -6.50 2.05 11.72
CA ALA A 44 -6.68 2.70 10.43
C ALA A 44 -5.62 3.77 10.16
N VAL A 45 -5.37 4.67 11.12
CA VAL A 45 -4.36 5.74 10.96
C VAL A 45 -2.95 5.18 10.77
N ALA A 46 -2.55 4.16 11.54
CA ALA A 46 -1.21 3.58 11.39
C ALA A 46 -1.05 2.82 10.06
N SER A 47 -2.08 2.08 9.64
CA SER A 47 -2.10 1.42 8.32
C SER A 47 -2.02 2.44 7.18
N LEU A 48 -2.72 3.57 7.33
CA LEU A 48 -2.71 4.65 6.33
C LEU A 48 -1.32 5.28 6.21
N ILE A 49 -0.69 5.62 7.34
CA ILE A 49 0.67 6.18 7.36
C ILE A 49 1.65 5.20 6.71
N LEU A 50 1.56 3.91 7.04
CA LEU A 50 2.42 2.90 6.43
C LEU A 50 2.22 2.81 4.90
N SER A 51 0.97 2.88 4.44
CA SER A 51 0.63 2.89 3.02
C SER A 51 1.24 4.09 2.28
N ILE A 52 1.12 5.30 2.86
CA ILE A 52 1.68 6.53 2.29
C ILE A 52 3.22 6.44 2.19
N VAL A 53 3.88 5.94 3.24
CA VAL A 53 5.34 5.77 3.26
C VAL A 53 5.76 4.80 2.16
N LEU A 54 5.08 3.65 2.04
CA LEU A 54 5.37 2.67 1.00
C LEU A 54 5.16 3.26 -0.40
N ALA A 55 4.06 3.96 -0.66
CA ALA A 55 3.81 4.61 -1.95
C ALA A 55 4.91 5.60 -2.34
N ALA A 56 5.40 6.39 -1.38
CA ALA A 56 6.46 7.37 -1.62
C ALA A 56 7.85 6.73 -1.80
N THR A 57 8.19 5.69 -1.03
CA THR A 57 9.54 5.10 -1.06
C THR A 57 9.70 3.98 -2.08
N VAL A 58 8.70 3.11 -2.20
CA VAL A 58 8.74 1.90 -3.03
C VAL A 58 8.29 2.21 -4.45
N TRP A 59 7.19 2.96 -4.60
CA TRP A 59 6.63 3.30 -5.92
C TRP A 59 7.03 4.68 -6.41
N LYS A 60 7.72 5.49 -5.60
CA LYS A 60 8.10 6.88 -5.91
C LYS A 60 6.94 7.70 -6.49
N MET A 61 5.73 7.45 -5.99
CA MET A 61 4.54 8.15 -6.45
C MET A 61 4.60 9.63 -6.04
N PRO A 62 4.16 10.55 -6.93
CA PRO A 62 4.03 11.96 -6.57
C PRO A 62 3.07 12.12 -5.39
N LEU A 63 3.40 13.05 -4.49
CA LEU A 63 2.63 13.27 -3.26
C LEU A 63 1.17 13.64 -3.56
N ASP A 64 0.92 14.36 -4.65
CA ASP A 64 -0.42 14.69 -5.13
C ASP A 64 -1.27 13.44 -5.38
N GLN A 65 -0.69 12.39 -5.98
CA GLN A 65 -1.38 11.13 -6.25
C GLN A 65 -1.55 10.30 -4.97
N THR A 66 -0.59 10.39 -4.06
CA THR A 66 -0.64 9.66 -2.77
C THR A 66 -1.69 10.25 -1.84
N LEU A 67 -1.88 11.57 -1.88
CA LEU A 67 -2.88 12.30 -1.10
C LEU A 67 -4.22 12.44 -1.81
N SER A 68 -4.35 11.97 -3.05
CA SER A 68 -5.63 12.06 -3.79
C SER A 68 -6.80 11.39 -3.06
N ALA A 69 -6.53 10.43 -2.17
CA ALA A 69 -7.55 9.84 -1.29
C ALA A 69 -8.21 10.85 -0.34
N THR A 70 -7.63 12.04 -0.12
CA THR A 70 -8.24 13.13 0.67
C THR A 70 -9.06 14.10 -0.19
N ALA A 71 -8.98 13.98 -1.52
CA ALA A 71 -9.65 14.88 -2.45
C ALA A 71 -11.03 14.38 -2.91
N GLU A 72 -11.37 13.12 -2.60
CA GLU A 72 -12.69 12.50 -2.84
C GLU A 72 -13.57 12.50 -1.59
#